data_AF-A0A9Q3EG76-F1
#
_entry.id   AF-A0A9Q3EG76-F1
#
_cell.length_a   1.000
_cell.length_b   1.000
_cell.length_c   1.000
_cell.angle_alpha   90.00
_cell.angle_beta   90.00
_cell.angle_gamma   90.00
#
_symmetry.space_group_name_H-M   'P 1'
#
loop_
_entity.id
_entity.type
_entity.pdbx_description
1 polymer ?
#
loop_
_entity_poly.entity_id
_entity_poly.type
_entity_poly.pdbx_seq_one_letter_code
_entity_poly.pdbx_strand_id
1 'polypeptide(L)'
;MKAPECFDGTQPFKVRSFIQYCQLIFHNDPENFSQDRKKVLCATSFLIGSAAKWIEPYLSNLNNQDSSYFLNSWPLFESQLFTLFGDPNEARKAKAELDCLRMKEGGNVALYIADLRSLVSRIGDWGERALIHHFRKVWLPGYWINWHPILQILILFKT
;
A
#
# COMPACT_ATOMS: atom_id res chain seq x y z
N MET A 1 4.29 19.97 -12.48
CA MET A 1 4.38 18.73 -11.67
C MET A 1 4.48 19.12 -10.21
N LYS A 2 3.72 18.50 -9.30
CA LYS A 2 3.97 18.66 -7.85
C LYS A 2 5.38 18.11 -7.55
N ALA A 3 6.09 18.77 -6.65
CA ALA A 3 7.36 18.24 -6.15
C ALA A 3 7.11 16.84 -5.56
N PRO A 4 8.01 15.87 -5.80
CA PRO A 4 7.93 14.55 -5.20
C PRO A 4 7.80 14.63 -3.68
N GLU A 5 6.90 13.85 -3.10
CA GLU A 5 6.80 13.76 -1.64
C GLU A 5 8.00 12.98 -1.13
N CYS A 6 8.99 13.68 -0.59
CA CYS A 6 10.14 13.05 0.04
C CYS A 6 9.72 12.28 1.29
N PHE A 7 10.38 11.15 1.56
CA PHE A 7 10.13 10.32 2.72
C PHE A 7 11.26 10.45 3.74
N ASP A 8 10.93 10.93 4.95
CA ASP A 8 11.90 11.18 6.02
C ASP A 8 12.11 10.00 6.98
N GLY A 9 11.25 8.98 6.92
CA GLY A 9 11.28 7.83 7.81
C GLY A 9 10.73 8.08 9.21
N THR A 10 10.04 9.20 9.50
CA THR A 10 9.58 9.51 10.86
C THR A 10 8.16 9.04 11.16
N GLN A 11 7.32 8.91 10.12
CA GLN A 11 5.91 8.56 10.25
C GLN A 11 5.62 7.22 9.59
N PRO A 12 5.38 6.14 10.36
CA PRO A 12 5.27 4.80 9.79
C PRO A 12 4.14 4.61 8.79
N PHE A 13 3.04 5.34 8.93
CA PHE A 13 1.91 5.29 8.00
C PHE A 13 2.21 5.92 6.63
N LYS A 14 3.30 6.69 6.49
CA LYS A 14 3.68 7.34 5.22
C LYS A 14 4.47 6.43 4.27
N VAL A 15 5.07 5.35 4.77
CA VAL A 15 5.90 4.46 3.92
C VAL A 15 5.10 3.86 2.77
N ARG A 16 3.83 3.52 3.01
CA ARG A 16 2.92 2.98 1.99
C ARG A 16 2.63 4.01 0.89
N SER A 17 2.32 5.25 1.27
CA SER A 17 2.08 6.34 0.32
C SER A 17 3.33 6.63 -0.52
N PHE A 18 4.51 6.59 0.11
CA PHE A 18 5.79 6.74 -0.57
C PHE A 18 6.02 5.64 -1.62
N ILE A 19 5.82 4.36 -1.24
CA ILE A 19 5.95 3.23 -2.18
C ILE A 19 4.96 3.33 -3.34
N GLN A 20 3.69 3.67 -3.08
CA GLN A 20 2.68 3.87 -4.12
C GLN A 20 3.06 5.00 -5.07
N TYR A 21 3.62 6.08 -4.53
CA TYR A 21 4.12 7.19 -5.34
C TYR A 21 5.28 6.76 -6.24
N CYS A 22 6.27 6.02 -5.72
CA CYS A 22 7.34 5.44 -6.52
C CYS A 22 6.81 4.52 -7.63
N GLN A 23 5.87 3.64 -7.30
CA GLN A 23 5.23 2.76 -8.29
C GLN A 23 4.55 3.57 -9.39
N LEU A 24 3.85 4.66 -9.07
CA LEU A 24 3.24 5.54 -10.08
C LEU A 24 4.28 6.14 -11.03
N ILE A 25 5.42 6.60 -10.51
CA ILE A 25 6.54 7.08 -11.34
C ILE A 25 6.99 5.98 -12.31
N PHE A 26 7.21 4.76 -11.81
CA PHE A 26 7.73 3.66 -12.62
C PHE A 26 6.75 3.25 -13.73
N HIS A 27 5.45 3.24 -13.44
CA HIS A 27 4.42 2.90 -14.43
C HIS A 27 4.23 4.00 -15.48
N ASN A 28 4.49 5.27 -15.13
CA ASN A 28 4.40 6.39 -16.07
C ASN A 28 5.57 6.45 -17.05
N ASP A 29 6.70 5.81 -16.74
CA ASP A 29 7.91 5.80 -17.59
C ASP A 29 8.56 4.40 -17.61
N PRO A 30 7.87 3.39 -18.20
CA PRO A 30 8.29 2.00 -18.14
C PRO A 30 9.61 1.72 -18.87
N GLU A 31 9.95 2.50 -19.90
CA GLU A 31 11.20 2.35 -20.64
C GLU A 31 12.39 2.69 -19.73
N ASN A 32 12.30 3.82 -19.03
CA ASN A 32 13.33 4.24 -18.10
C ASN A 32 13.38 3.34 -16.86
N PHE A 33 12.23 2.88 -16.36
CA PHE A 33 12.12 2.03 -15.16
C PHE A 33 12.00 0.53 -15.44
N SER A 34 12.56 0.08 -16.57
CA SER A 34 12.60 -1.33 -16.99
C SER A 34 13.43 -2.24 -16.08
N GLN A 35 14.37 -1.68 -15.30
CA GLN A 35 15.24 -2.41 -14.38
C GLN A 35 14.98 -2.02 -12.93
N ASP A 36 14.94 -3.00 -12.04
CA ASP A 36 14.69 -2.78 -10.60
C ASP A 36 15.71 -1.85 -9.95
N ARG A 37 16.99 -1.97 -10.32
CA ARG A 37 18.02 -1.05 -9.85
C ARG A 37 17.67 0.42 -10.12
N LYS A 38 17.14 0.75 -11.31
CA LYS A 38 16.75 2.12 -11.64
C LYS A 38 15.58 2.61 -10.77
N LYS A 39 14.63 1.72 -10.46
CA LYS A 39 13.52 1.99 -9.53
C LYS A 39 14.05 2.30 -8.13
N VAL A 40 14.94 1.47 -7.61
CA VAL A 40 15.53 1.65 -6.28
C VAL A 40 16.35 2.94 -6.18
N LEU A 41 17.16 3.25 -7.20
CA LEU A 41 17.93 4.51 -7.23
C LEU A 41 17.01 5.74 -7.26
N CYS A 42 15.94 5.69 -8.04
CA CYS A 42 14.95 6.75 -8.06
C CYS A 42 14.25 6.92 -6.71
N ALA A 43 13.76 5.83 -6.10
CA ALA A 43 13.17 5.91 -4.75
C ALA A 43 14.17 6.46 -3.72
N THR A 44 15.43 6.02 -3.79
CA THR A 44 16.49 6.49 -2.89
C THR A 44 16.71 8.01 -3.01
N SER A 45 16.57 8.58 -4.20
CA SER A 45 16.70 10.04 -4.41
C SER A 45 15.61 10.87 -3.70
N PHE A 46 14.51 10.24 -3.27
CA PHE A 46 13.43 10.85 -2.51
C PHE A 46 13.49 10.56 -1.01
N LEU A 47 14.50 9.82 -0.55
CA LEU A 47 14.72 9.61 0.88
C LEU A 47 15.42 10.82 1.49
N ILE A 48 14.90 11.28 2.62
CA ILE A 48 15.49 12.36 3.43
C ILE A 48 15.54 11.93 4.90
N GLY A 49 16.08 12.77 5.79
CA GLY A 49 16.00 12.56 7.24
C GLY A 49 16.57 11.20 7.70
N SER A 50 15.78 10.47 8.50
CA SER A 50 16.16 9.16 9.03
C SER A 50 16.26 8.09 7.94
N ALA A 51 15.41 8.17 6.90
CA ALA A 51 15.47 7.24 5.77
C ALA A 51 16.76 7.42 4.95
N ALA A 52 17.21 8.67 4.76
CA ALA A 52 18.50 8.95 4.11
C ALA A 52 19.69 8.44 4.93
N LYS A 53 19.66 8.61 6.26
CA LYS A 53 20.71 8.06 7.15
C LYS A 53 20.80 6.55 7.08
N TRP A 54 19.66 5.87 6.93
CA TRP A 54 19.64 4.42 6.78
C TRP A 54 20.28 3.97 5.48
N ILE A 55 19.99 4.64 4.36
CA ILE A 55 20.47 4.19 3.04
C ILE A 55 21.94 4.55 2.78
N GLU A 56 22.45 5.60 3.41
CA GLU A 56 23.79 6.17 3.20
C GLU A 56 24.94 5.14 3.21
N PRO A 57 25.05 4.21 4.20
CA PRO A 57 26.14 3.24 4.23
C PRO A 57 26.15 2.27 3.04
N TYR A 58 25.00 2.07 2.40
CA TYR A 58 24.87 1.17 1.25
C TYR A 58 25.26 1.85 -0.06
N LEU A 59 25.17 3.19 -0.12
CA LEU A 59 25.53 3.96 -1.31
C LEU A 59 27.04 3.90 -1.64
N SER A 60 27.89 3.61 -0.66
CA SER A 60 29.32 3.38 -0.91
C SER A 60 29.58 2.14 -1.78
N ASN A 61 28.63 1.21 -1.86
CA ASN A 61 28.73 -0.03 -2.63
C ASN A 61 27.80 -0.06 -3.86
N LEU A 62 27.47 1.10 -4.43
CA LEU A 62 26.60 1.20 -5.61
C LEU A 62 27.09 0.37 -6.81
N ASN A 63 28.39 0.12 -6.94
CA ASN A 63 28.92 -0.69 -8.04
C ASN A 63 28.66 -2.20 -7.88
N ASN A 64 28.11 -2.64 -6.75
CA ASN A 64 27.75 -4.03 -6.52
C ASN A 64 26.69 -4.50 -7.54
N GLN A 65 27.01 -5.55 -8.30
CA GLN A 65 26.14 -6.15 -9.33
C GLN A 65 25.43 -7.42 -8.84
N ASP A 66 25.61 -7.81 -7.58
CA ASP A 66 24.94 -8.98 -7.01
C ASP A 66 23.42 -8.77 -7.01
N SER A 67 22.70 -9.72 -7.64
CA SER A 67 21.23 -9.72 -7.70
C SER A 67 20.56 -9.88 -6.33
N SER A 68 21.25 -10.45 -5.35
CA SER A 68 20.78 -10.58 -3.97
C SER A 68 20.94 -9.28 -3.17
N TYR A 69 21.69 -8.32 -3.71
CA TYR A 69 21.85 -7.01 -3.08
C TYR A 69 20.56 -6.20 -3.24
N PHE A 70 19.99 -5.76 -2.11
CA PHE A 70 18.68 -5.11 -2.10
C PHE A 70 18.61 -3.83 -2.95
N LEU A 71 19.73 -3.13 -3.17
CA LEU A 71 19.77 -1.97 -4.09
C LEU A 71 19.53 -2.34 -5.56
N ASN A 72 19.66 -3.62 -5.92
CA ASN A 72 19.44 -4.13 -7.28
C ASN A 72 18.06 -4.79 -7.46
N SER A 73 17.25 -4.87 -6.40
CA SER A 73 15.96 -5.58 -6.41
C SER A 73 14.88 -4.75 -5.72
N TRP A 74 13.85 -4.35 -6.49
CA TRP A 74 12.77 -3.54 -5.96
C TRP A 74 12.00 -4.25 -4.84
N PRO A 75 11.62 -5.55 -4.97
CA PRO A 75 10.95 -6.27 -3.89
C PRO A 75 11.75 -6.34 -2.59
N LEU A 76 13.08 -6.53 -2.68
CA LEU A 76 13.94 -6.56 -1.49
C LEU A 76 14.05 -5.19 -0.83
N PHE A 77 14.23 -4.14 -1.63
CA PHE A 77 14.24 -2.76 -1.14
C PHE A 77 12.92 -2.38 -0.45
N GLU A 78 11.78 -2.67 -1.08
CA GLU A 78 10.45 -2.43 -0.53
C GLU A 78 10.27 -3.17 0.80
N SER A 79 10.62 -4.45 0.85
CA SER A 79 10.55 -5.26 2.08
C SER A 79 11.40 -4.68 3.21
N GLN A 80 12.63 -4.23 2.93
CA GLN A 80 13.49 -3.62 3.95
C GLN A 80 12.93 -2.29 4.43
N LEU A 81 12.43 -1.45 3.51
CA LEU A 81 11.84 -0.16 3.85
C LEU A 81 10.62 -0.33 4.76
N PHE A 82 9.73 -1.27 4.45
CA PHE A 82 8.59 -1.61 5.32
C PHE A 82 9.02 -2.21 6.66
N THR A 83 10.07 -3.03 6.68
CA THR A 83 10.58 -3.62 7.92
C THR A 83 11.13 -2.57 8.87
N LEU A 84 11.80 -1.54 8.35
CA LEU A 84 12.47 -0.52 9.15
C LEU A 84 11.57 0.66 9.52
N PHE A 85 10.73 1.09 8.58
CA PHE A 85 9.91 2.29 8.74
C PHE A 85 8.41 2.02 8.76
N GLY A 86 7.97 0.80 8.50
CA GLY A 86 6.54 0.43 8.59
C GLY A 86 6.06 0.30 10.03
N ASP A 87 4.75 0.33 10.21
CA ASP A 87 4.14 0.04 11.50
C ASP A 87 4.05 -1.50 11.66
N PRO A 88 4.76 -2.12 12.63
CA PRO A 88 4.72 -3.57 12.82
C PRO A 88 3.32 -4.07 13.21
N ASN A 89 2.44 -3.17 13.67
CA ASN A 89 1.06 -3.47 14.00
C ASN A 89 0.07 -3.07 12.90
N GLU A 90 0.53 -2.67 11.70
CA GLU A 90 -0.35 -2.14 10.65
C GLU A 90 -1.51 -3.09 10.34
N ALA A 91 -1.21 -4.36 10.06
CA ALA A 91 -2.22 -5.37 9.76
C ALA A 91 -3.21 -5.57 10.92
N ARG A 92 -2.71 -5.56 12.17
CA ARG A 92 -3.56 -5.71 13.36
C ARG A 92 -4.48 -4.50 13.56
N LYS A 93 -3.97 -3.29 13.37
CA LYS A 93 -4.75 -2.04 13.44
C LYS A 93 -5.80 -2.00 12.32
N ALA A 94 -5.40 -2.30 11.09
CA ALA A 94 -6.30 -2.35 9.95
C ALA A 94 -7.42 -3.38 10.16
N LYS A 95 -7.12 -4.55 10.75
CA LYS A 95 -8.13 -5.54 11.10
C LYS A 95 -9.11 -5.03 12.17
N ALA A 96 -8.60 -4.37 13.22
CA ALA A 96 -9.47 -3.80 14.26
C ALA A 96 -10.35 -2.66 13.71
N GLU A 97 -9.79 -1.79 12.87
CA GLU A 97 -10.53 -0.74 12.15
C GLU A 97 -11.58 -1.35 11.23
N LEU A 98 -11.24 -2.43 10.53
CA LEU A 98 -12.15 -3.18 9.66
C LEU A 98 -13.32 -3.78 10.46
N ASP A 99 -13.05 -4.42 11.60
CA ASP A 99 -14.10 -5.01 12.46
C ASP A 99 -15.10 -3.96 12.98
N CYS A 100 -14.66 -2.71 13.12
CA CYS A 100 -15.46 -1.57 13.52
C CYS A 100 -16.10 -0.80 12.35
N LEU A 101 -15.71 -1.07 11.10
CA LEU A 101 -16.20 -0.37 9.93
C LEU A 101 -17.69 -0.67 9.71
N ARG A 102 -18.52 0.38 9.70
CA ARG A 102 -19.97 0.30 9.51
C ARG A 102 -20.44 1.38 8.55
N MET A 103 -21.36 1.03 7.65
CA MET A 103 -22.08 2.02 6.86
C MET A 103 -23.13 2.69 7.75
N LYS A 104 -23.05 4.01 7.91
CA LYS A 104 -24.07 4.77 8.64
C LYS A 104 -25.37 4.86 7.83
N GLU A 105 -26.50 5.01 8.50
CA GLU A 105 -27.78 5.29 7.84
C GLU A 105 -27.69 6.59 7.05
N GLY A 106 -28.13 6.57 5.78
CA GLY A 106 -27.93 7.68 4.83
C GLY A 106 -26.48 7.92 4.40
N GLY A 107 -25.55 7.02 4.74
CA GLY A 107 -24.13 7.13 4.42
C GLY A 107 -23.82 6.90 2.94
N ASN A 108 -22.69 7.44 2.49
CA ASN A 108 -22.22 7.29 1.11
C ASN A 108 -21.55 5.91 0.92
N VAL A 109 -22.15 5.08 0.05
CA VAL A 109 -21.67 3.74 -0.28
C VAL A 109 -20.26 3.76 -0.89
N ALA A 110 -19.95 4.75 -1.73
CA ALA A 110 -18.64 4.85 -2.36
C ALA A 110 -17.52 5.13 -1.34
N LEU A 111 -17.77 5.99 -0.36
CA LEU A 111 -16.81 6.25 0.73
C LEU A 111 -16.59 5.00 1.60
N TYR A 112 -17.68 4.29 1.94
CA TYR A 112 -17.56 3.02 2.67
C TYR A 112 -16.73 1.98 1.90
N ILE A 113 -16.97 1.82 0.58
CA ILE A 113 -16.19 0.89 -0.25
C ILE A 113 -14.72 1.33 -0.32
N ALA A 114 -14.45 2.63 -0.41
CA ALA A 114 -13.08 3.15 -0.41
C ALA A 114 -12.34 2.83 0.90
N ASP A 115 -12.97 3.12 2.05
CA ASP A 115 -12.43 2.82 3.38
C ASP A 115 -12.18 1.31 3.55
N LEU A 116 -13.15 0.48 3.15
CA LEU A 116 -13.03 -0.97 3.19
C LEU A 116 -11.83 -1.46 2.38
N ARG A 117 -11.70 -1.03 1.13
CA ARG A 117 -10.61 -1.45 0.23
C ARG A 117 -9.26 -0.98 0.77
N SER A 118 -9.19 0.23 1.30
CA SER A 118 -8.00 0.76 1.96
C SER A 118 -7.56 -0.13 3.11
N LEU A 119 -8.48 -0.50 4.03
CA LEU A 119 -8.19 -1.38 5.16
C LEU A 119 -7.78 -2.78 4.73
N VAL A 120 -8.48 -3.37 3.77
CA VAL A 120 -8.17 -4.70 3.24
C VAL A 120 -6.77 -4.76 2.63
N SER A 121 -6.37 -3.71 1.90
CA SER A 121 -5.02 -3.62 1.29
C SER A 121 -3.88 -3.60 2.32
N ARG A 122 -4.17 -3.23 3.58
CA ARG A 122 -3.20 -3.17 4.68
C ARG A 122 -3.07 -4.50 5.43
N ILE A 123 -3.99 -5.45 5.22
CA ILE A 123 -4.01 -6.75 5.92
C ILE A 123 -3.28 -7.85 5.11
N GLY A 124 -3.09 -7.65 3.79
CA GLY A 124 -2.38 -8.59 2.91
C GLY A 124 -3.24 -9.80 2.50
N ASP A 125 -3.49 -10.72 3.44
CA ASP A 125 -4.11 -12.04 3.18
C ASP A 125 -5.63 -12.07 3.46
N TRP A 126 -6.37 -11.04 3.06
CA TRP A 126 -7.82 -11.06 3.20
C TRP A 126 -8.49 -11.77 2.02
N GLY A 127 -8.85 -13.04 2.21
CA GLY A 127 -9.54 -13.82 1.17
C GLY A 127 -10.93 -13.26 0.82
N GLU A 128 -11.35 -13.45 -0.43
CA GLU A 128 -12.65 -13.00 -0.97
C GLU A 128 -13.85 -13.47 -0.13
N ARG A 129 -13.75 -14.66 0.46
CA ARG A 129 -14.74 -15.22 1.40
C ARG A 129 -14.85 -14.43 2.71
N ALA A 130 -13.73 -13.90 3.22
CA ALA A 130 -13.71 -13.06 4.43
C ALA A 130 -14.32 -11.69 4.15
N LEU A 131 -14.13 -11.15 2.94
CA LEU A 131 -14.77 -9.91 2.49
C LEU A 131 -16.29 -10.07 2.42
N ILE A 132 -16.77 -11.15 1.78
CA ILE A 132 -18.21 -11.47 1.69
C ILE A 132 -18.82 -11.69 3.08
N HIS A 133 -18.12 -12.38 3.97
CA HIS A 133 -18.57 -12.59 5.35
C HIS A 133 -18.70 -11.26 6.11
N HIS A 134 -17.71 -10.36 5.99
CA HIS A 134 -17.76 -9.05 6.61
C HIS A 134 -18.92 -8.20 6.07
N PHE A 135 -19.13 -8.17 4.75
CA PHE A 135 -20.27 -7.51 4.12
C PHE A 135 -21.60 -8.00 4.67
N ARG A 136 -21.78 -9.33 4.78
CA ARG A 136 -23.00 -9.92 5.36
C ARG A 136 -23.22 -9.46 6.80
N LYS A 137 -22.16 -9.43 7.62
CA LYS A 137 -22.26 -9.01 9.03
C LYS A 137 -22.64 -7.54 9.20
N VAL A 138 -22.11 -6.64 8.35
CA VAL A 138 -22.31 -5.19 8.48
C VAL A 138 -23.70 -4.74 8.01
N TRP A 139 -24.28 -5.45 7.06
CA TRP A 139 -25.35 -4.93 6.21
C TRP A 139 -26.67 -5.72 6.41
N LEU A 140 -26.67 -6.70 7.34
CA LEU A 140 -27.84 -7.50 7.77
C LEU A 140 -28.57 -7.08 9.07
N PRO A 141 -28.65 -5.80 9.50
CA PRO A 141 -29.78 -5.38 10.31
C PRO A 141 -30.74 -4.54 9.46
N GLY A 142 -31.58 -5.21 8.66
CA GLY A 142 -32.92 -4.69 8.35
C GLY A 142 -33.21 -3.99 7.01
N TYR A 143 -32.33 -3.96 6.01
CA TYR A 143 -32.65 -3.28 4.73
C TYR A 143 -32.76 -4.22 3.52
N TRP A 144 -33.97 -4.22 2.93
CA TRP A 144 -34.36 -4.87 1.68
C TRP A 144 -33.86 -4.09 0.45
N ILE A 145 -32.57 -3.80 0.37
CA ILE A 145 -31.99 -3.19 -0.84
C ILE A 145 -31.35 -4.29 -1.67
N ASN A 146 -31.70 -4.34 -2.96
CA ASN A 146 -31.28 -5.35 -3.92
C ASN A 146 -29.74 -5.43 -3.97
N TRP A 147 -29.15 -6.48 -3.38
CA TRP A 147 -27.70 -6.61 -3.14
C TRP A 147 -26.87 -6.95 -4.38
N HIS A 148 -27.55 -7.40 -5.43
CA HIS A 148 -26.92 -7.89 -6.65
C HIS A 148 -25.98 -6.88 -7.33
N PRO A 149 -26.32 -5.58 -7.47
CA PRO A 149 -25.44 -4.59 -8.09
C PRO A 149 -24.21 -4.27 -7.25
N ILE A 150 -24.34 -4.26 -5.92
CA ILE A 150 -23.23 -3.93 -5.00
C ILE A 150 -22.22 -5.09 -4.96
N LEU A 151 -22.70 -6.34 -4.93
CA LEU A 151 -21.85 -7.51 -5.08
C LEU A 151 -21.16 -7.55 -6.44
N GLN A 152 -21.85 -7.17 -7.52
CA GLN A 152 -21.22 -7.03 -8.84
C GLN A 152 -20.13 -5.95 -8.85
N ILE A 153 -20.33 -4.77 -8.24
CA ILE A 153 -19.28 -3.73 -8.14
C ILE A 153 -18.07 -4.21 -7.32
N LEU A 154 -18.28 -5.07 -6.33
CA LEU A 154 -17.17 -5.61 -5.52
C LEU A 154 -16.38 -6.69 -6.27
N ILE A 155 -17.03 -7.46 -7.13
CA ILE A 155 -16.42 -8.53 -7.95
C ILE A 155 -15.79 -7.96 -9.24
N LEU A 156 -16.38 -6.93 -9.84
CA LEU A 156 -16.03 -6.42 -11.18
C LEU A 156 -14.73 -5.59 -11.25
N PHE A 157 -14.14 -5.18 -10.13
CA PHE A 157 -12.84 -4.47 -10.14
C PHE A 157 -11.63 -5.40 -9.97
N LYS A 158 -11.76 -6.67 -10.38
CA LYS A 158 -10.64 -7.54 -10.75
C LYS A 158 -10.39 -7.43 -12.26
N THR A 159 -9.82 -6.32 -12.71
CA THR A 159 -9.20 -6.20 -14.05
C THR A 159 -8.01 -5.27 -13.93
#